data_AF-A0AAJ7T5K9-F1
#
_entry.id   AF-A0AAJ7T5K9-F1
#
_cell.length_a   1.000
_cell.length_b   1.000
_cell.length_c   1.000
_cell.angle_alpha   90.00
_cell.angle_beta   90.00
_cell.angle_gamma   90.00
#
_symmetry.space_group_name_H-M   'P 1'
#
loop_
_entity.id
_entity.type
_entity.pdbx_description
1 polymer ?
#
loop_
_entity_poly.entity_id
_entity_poly.type
_entity_poly.pdbx_seq_one_letter_code
_entity_poly.pdbx_strand_id
1 'polypeptide(L)'
;MERHGTGTHRSAGGSIYTGQWKYDKMEGTGRLVYLSGAVYEGSFHDNMYHGTGTYTWPSGVKYIGSFQHNKLKGEGMFTDTEGQEWTGMFHKKAAPGLKLKLNMG
;
A
#
# COMPACT_ATOMS: atom_id res chain seq x y z
N MET A 1 -1.46 4.26 28.93
CA MET A 1 -1.04 5.21 27.88
C MET A 1 -1.26 4.52 26.54
N GLU A 2 -1.88 5.21 25.61
CA GLU A 2 -2.15 4.75 24.24
C GLU A 2 -1.32 5.58 23.27
N ARG A 3 -0.92 5.00 22.13
CA ARG A 3 -0.17 5.72 21.09
C ARG A 3 -1.05 6.74 20.40
N HIS A 4 -0.49 7.94 20.24
CA HIS A 4 -1.03 9.07 19.50
C HIS A 4 0.10 9.86 18.85
N GLY A 5 -0.19 10.60 17.79
CA GLY A 5 0.81 11.41 17.07
C GLY A 5 1.66 10.56 16.12
N THR A 6 2.91 10.93 15.86
CA THR A 6 3.78 10.17 14.96
C THR A 6 4.74 9.28 15.73
N GLY A 7 5.09 8.12 15.16
CA GLY A 7 6.07 7.24 15.79
C GLY A 7 6.39 5.99 15.00
N THR A 8 7.45 5.30 15.44
CA THR A 8 7.87 4.01 14.90
C THR A 8 7.56 2.90 15.89
N HIS A 9 6.98 1.81 15.40
CA HIS A 9 6.65 0.61 16.18
C HIS A 9 7.14 -0.63 15.45
N ARG A 10 7.82 -1.51 16.19
CA ARG A 10 8.19 -2.84 15.72
C ARG A 10 7.30 -3.88 16.39
N SER A 11 6.57 -4.63 15.59
CA SER A 11 5.73 -5.74 16.06
C SER A 11 6.57 -6.96 16.45
N ALA A 12 6.01 -7.86 17.26
CA ALA A 12 6.61 -9.15 17.58
C ALA A 12 6.89 -10.00 16.31
N GLY A 13 6.04 -9.86 15.28
CA GLY A 13 6.22 -10.50 13.97
C GLY A 13 7.27 -9.82 13.08
N GLY A 14 8.07 -8.90 13.60
CA GLY A 14 9.19 -8.26 12.89
C GLY A 14 8.80 -7.16 11.91
N SER A 15 7.51 -6.91 11.68
CA SER A 15 7.05 -5.79 10.84
C SER A 15 7.27 -4.45 11.55
N ILE A 16 7.65 -3.43 10.79
CA ILE A 16 7.96 -2.08 11.28
C ILE A 16 6.97 -1.09 10.65
N TYR A 17 6.22 -0.38 11.49
CA TYR A 17 5.39 0.75 11.08
C TYR A 17 6.05 2.06 11.50
N THR A 18 6.09 3.04 10.61
CA THR A 18 6.45 4.43 10.89
C THR A 18 5.37 5.32 10.32
N GLY A 19 4.67 6.07 11.18
CA GLY A 19 3.55 6.90 10.73
C GLY A 19 2.72 7.45 11.87
N GLN A 20 1.50 7.87 11.55
CA GLN A 20 0.56 8.47 12.48
C GLN A 20 -0.23 7.40 13.27
N TRP A 21 -0.47 7.70 14.54
CA TRP A 21 -1.19 6.88 15.50
C TRP A 21 -2.35 7.67 16.09
N LYS A 22 -3.45 6.97 16.34
CA LYS A 22 -4.61 7.48 17.05
C LYS A 22 -5.27 6.34 17.84
N TYR A 23 -5.37 6.47 19.16
CA TYR A 23 -5.97 5.45 20.03
C TYR A 23 -5.37 4.05 19.81
N ASP A 24 -4.04 3.96 19.77
CA ASP A 24 -3.28 2.72 19.48
C ASP A 24 -3.48 2.10 18.10
N LYS A 25 -4.15 2.79 17.17
CA LYS A 25 -4.32 2.37 15.78
C LYS A 25 -3.45 3.17 14.82
N MET A 26 -2.94 2.52 13.79
CA MET A 26 -2.35 3.21 12.63
C MET A 26 -3.46 4.00 11.93
N GLU A 27 -3.20 5.29 11.72
CA GLU A 27 -4.15 6.26 11.17
C GLU A 27 -3.38 7.21 10.23
N GLY A 28 -4.06 8.03 9.44
CA GLY A 28 -3.41 9.09 8.66
C GLY A 28 -2.42 8.53 7.64
N THR A 29 -1.22 9.11 7.53
CA THR A 29 -0.18 8.61 6.62
C THR A 29 0.87 7.78 7.36
N GLY A 30 1.38 6.75 6.69
CA GLY A 30 2.46 5.93 7.23
C GLY A 30 3.13 5.00 6.22
N ARG A 31 4.14 4.31 6.73
CA ARG A 31 4.94 3.32 6.03
C ARG A 31 4.99 2.04 6.86
N LEU A 32 4.51 0.94 6.31
CA LEU A 32 4.54 -0.39 6.91
C LEU A 32 5.47 -1.30 6.11
N VAL A 33 6.53 -1.76 6.75
CA VAL A 33 7.48 -2.75 6.22
C VAL A 33 7.17 -4.09 6.87
N TYR A 34 6.85 -5.09 6.04
CA TYR A 34 6.65 -6.45 6.50
C TYR A 34 7.96 -7.21 6.62
N LEU A 35 7.98 -8.21 7.49
CA LEU A 35 9.09 -9.15 7.57
C LEU A 35 9.36 -9.87 6.24
N SER A 36 8.32 -10.07 5.41
CA SER A 36 8.46 -10.64 4.07
C SER A 36 9.21 -9.76 3.06
N GLY A 37 9.51 -8.51 3.41
CA GLY A 37 10.07 -7.51 2.49
C GLY A 37 9.02 -6.71 1.73
N ALA A 38 7.73 -7.04 1.85
CA ALA A 38 6.67 -6.22 1.28
C ALA A 38 6.61 -4.86 1.99
N VAL A 39 6.24 -3.82 1.25
CA VAL A 39 6.13 -2.45 1.79
C VAL A 39 4.80 -1.84 1.37
N TYR A 40 4.12 -1.20 2.31
CA TYR A 40 3.01 -0.29 2.01
C TYR A 40 3.33 1.12 2.49
N GLU A 41 3.12 2.10 1.62
CA GLU A 41 3.29 3.53 1.89
C GLU A 41 2.02 4.24 1.44
N GLY A 42 1.27 4.83 2.36
CA GLY A 42 -0.01 5.42 2.03
C GLY A 42 -0.86 5.78 3.23
N SER A 43 -2.16 5.90 3.00
CA SER A 43 -3.11 6.23 4.06
C SER A 43 -3.56 5.00 4.85
N PHE A 44 -3.72 5.20 6.15
CA PHE A 44 -4.23 4.23 7.10
C PHE A 44 -5.49 4.76 7.75
N HIS A 45 -6.43 3.86 8.02
CA HIS A 45 -7.59 4.12 8.85
C HIS A 45 -7.88 2.87 9.67
N ASP A 46 -7.94 3.00 10.99
CA ASP A 46 -8.24 1.88 11.90
C ASP A 46 -7.35 0.64 11.65
N ASN A 47 -6.03 0.82 11.57
CA ASN A 47 -5.04 -0.23 11.26
C ASN A 47 -5.09 -0.83 9.86
N MET A 48 -5.93 -0.31 8.96
CA MET A 48 -6.07 -0.81 7.60
C MET A 48 -5.57 0.18 6.57
N TYR A 49 -5.07 -0.31 5.44
CA TYR A 49 -4.82 0.52 4.27
C TYR A 49 -6.13 1.12 3.78
N HIS A 50 -6.07 2.41 3.51
CA HIS A 50 -7.20 3.21 3.07
C HIS A 50 -6.72 4.28 2.10
N GLY A 51 -7.64 4.97 1.43
CA GLY A 51 -7.32 6.12 0.59
C GLY A 51 -6.35 5.76 -0.52
N THR A 52 -5.34 6.59 -0.76
CA THR A 52 -4.31 6.33 -1.77
C THR A 52 -3.07 5.72 -1.13
N GLY A 53 -2.37 4.88 -1.89
CA GLY A 53 -1.12 4.31 -1.43
C GLY A 53 -0.34 3.61 -2.53
N THR A 54 0.84 3.16 -2.12
CA THR A 54 1.75 2.31 -2.87
C THR A 54 1.91 1.01 -2.11
N TYR A 55 1.73 -0.11 -2.80
CA TYR A 55 2.13 -1.42 -2.30
C TYR A 55 3.24 -1.97 -3.18
N THR A 56 4.38 -2.30 -2.58
CA THR A 56 5.52 -2.93 -3.24
C THR A 56 5.65 -4.35 -2.73
N TRP A 57 5.56 -5.32 -3.63
CA TRP A 57 5.78 -6.72 -3.31
C TRP A 57 7.29 -7.03 -3.20
N PRO A 58 7.69 -8.11 -2.50
CA PRO A 58 9.11 -8.48 -2.39
C PRO A 58 9.80 -8.73 -3.73
N SER A 59 9.03 -9.09 -4.77
CA SER A 59 9.52 -9.27 -6.14
C SER A 59 9.90 -7.96 -6.84
N GLY A 60 9.60 -6.80 -6.24
CA GLY A 60 9.78 -5.48 -6.87
C GLY A 60 8.57 -4.99 -7.67
N VAL A 61 7.58 -5.87 -7.90
CA VAL A 61 6.27 -5.48 -8.46
C VAL A 61 5.64 -4.40 -7.58
N LYS A 62 4.96 -3.44 -8.19
CA LYS A 62 4.38 -2.28 -7.49
C LYS A 62 2.95 -2.02 -7.94
N TYR A 63 2.10 -1.60 -7.01
CA TYR A 63 0.78 -1.05 -7.29
C TYR A 63 0.66 0.33 -6.65
N ILE A 64 0.19 1.30 -7.41
CA ILE A 64 -0.10 2.66 -6.98
C ILE A 64 -1.57 2.93 -7.29
N GLY A 65 -2.38 3.22 -6.28
CA GLY A 65 -3.81 3.44 -6.48
C GLY A 65 -4.58 3.53 -5.18
N SER A 66 -5.89 3.27 -5.26
CA SER A 66 -6.75 3.38 -4.08
C SER A 66 -6.86 2.05 -3.31
N PHE A 67 -7.00 2.17 -2.00
CA PHE A 67 -7.15 1.07 -1.06
C PHE A 67 -8.40 1.28 -0.21
N GLN A 68 -9.11 0.18 0.05
CA GLN A 68 -10.21 0.15 1.00
C GLN A 68 -10.15 -1.16 1.79
N HIS A 69 -10.04 -1.07 3.12
CA HIS A 69 -9.97 -2.23 4.02
C HIS A 69 -8.90 -3.23 3.58
N ASN A 70 -7.66 -2.76 3.38
CA ASN A 70 -6.50 -3.56 2.94
C ASN A 70 -6.59 -4.11 1.49
N LYS A 71 -7.57 -3.71 0.69
CA LYS A 71 -7.77 -4.23 -0.67
C LYS A 71 -7.62 -3.12 -1.70
N LEU A 72 -6.98 -3.45 -2.82
CA LEU A 72 -6.90 -2.60 -3.99
C LEU A 72 -8.31 -2.30 -4.50
N LYS A 73 -8.59 -1.05 -4.84
CA LYS A 73 -9.90 -0.59 -5.31
C LYS A 73 -9.76 0.56 -6.31
N GLY A 74 -10.63 0.59 -7.31
CA GLY A 74 -10.73 1.73 -8.23
C GLY A 74 -9.57 1.79 -9.20
N GLU A 75 -9.31 2.97 -9.75
CA GLU A 75 -8.22 3.17 -10.69
C GLU A 75 -6.86 3.00 -10.00
N GLY A 76 -5.92 2.39 -10.72
CA GLY A 76 -4.54 2.30 -10.29
C GLY A 76 -3.59 1.94 -11.42
N MET A 77 -2.31 1.99 -11.08
CA MET A 77 -1.19 1.64 -11.94
C MET A 77 -0.42 0.48 -11.30
N PHE A 78 -0.19 -0.56 -12.08
CA PHE A 78 0.58 -1.74 -11.71
C PHE A 78 1.87 -1.76 -12.53
N THR A 79 3.01 -1.86 -11.87
CA THR A 79 4.32 -2.01 -12.50
C THR A 79 4.80 -3.45 -12.29
N ASP A 80 4.99 -4.19 -13.37
CA ASP A 80 5.47 -5.57 -13.31
C ASP A 80 7.00 -5.66 -13.06
N THR A 81 7.53 -6.88 -13.04
CA THR A 81 8.96 -7.14 -12.80
C THR A 81 9.88 -6.64 -13.91
N GLU A 82 9.34 -6.38 -15.09
CA GLU A 82 10.08 -5.85 -16.24
C GLU A 82 10.00 -4.31 -16.31
N GLY A 83 9.26 -3.70 -15.37
CA GLY A 83 9.04 -2.26 -15.34
C GLY A 83 7.92 -1.79 -16.26
N GLN A 84 7.15 -2.69 -16.87
CA GLN A 84 6.02 -2.29 -17.70
C GLN A 84 4.88 -1.79 -16.80
N GLU A 85 4.29 -0.66 -17.18
CA GLU A 85 3.20 -0.04 -16.44
C GLU A 85 1.85 -0.42 -17.05
N TRP A 86 0.92 -0.85 -16.22
CA TRP A 86 -0.42 -1.27 -16.59
C TRP A 86 -1.44 -0.47 -15.82
N THR A 87 -2.44 0.12 -16.49
CA THR A 87 -3.48 0.91 -15.84
C THR A 87 -4.86 0.27 -16.01
N GLY A 88 -5.73 0.46 -15.02
CA GLY A 88 -7.12 0.01 -15.10
C GLY A 88 -7.85 0.01 -13.77
N MET A 89 -9.01 -0.63 -13.77
CA MET A 89 -9.90 -0.74 -12.62
C MET A 89 -9.59 -1.99 -11.80
N PHE A 90 -9.19 -1.80 -10.54
CA PHE A 90 -8.86 -2.88 -9.61
C PHE A 90 -10.02 -3.13 -8.64
N HIS A 91 -10.35 -4.40 -8.46
CA HIS A 91 -11.32 -4.89 -7.50
C HIS A 91 -10.71 -6.07 -6.73
N LYS A 92 -10.02 -5.77 -5.62
CA LYS A 92 -9.31 -6.75 -4.79
C LYS A 92 -8.19 -7.46 -5.57
N LYS A 93 -8.45 -8.67 -6.08
CA LYS A 93 -7.50 -9.51 -6.83
C LYS A 93 -7.78 -9.52 -8.34
N ALA A 94 -8.88 -8.89 -8.77
CA ALA A 94 -9.27 -8.84 -10.17
C ALA A 94 -9.00 -7.44 -10.74
N ALA A 95 -8.48 -7.40 -11.96
CA ALA A 95 -8.33 -6.18 -12.74
C ALA A 95 -8.68 -6.48 -14.21
N PRO A 96 -9.97 -6.64 -14.54
CA PRO A 96 -10.36 -6.92 -15.92
C PRO A 96 -10.05 -5.70 -16.79
N GLY A 97 -9.43 -5.93 -17.96
CA GLY A 97 -9.16 -4.88 -18.93
C GLY A 97 -8.01 -3.95 -18.58
N LEU A 98 -6.99 -4.45 -17.86
CA LEU A 98 -5.71 -3.72 -17.72
C LEU A 98 -5.16 -3.37 -19.11
N LYS A 99 -4.74 -2.11 -19.26
CA LYS A 99 -4.14 -1.59 -20.48
C LYS A 99 -2.66 -1.31 -20.21
N LEU A 100 -1.80 -1.83 -21.08
CA LEU A 100 -0.40 -1.46 -21.09
C LEU A 100 -0.28 0.04 -21.37
N LYS A 101 0.40 0.77 -20.49
CA LYS A 101 0.73 2.16 -20.67
C LYS A 101 2.02 2.23 -21.50
N LEU A 102 1.86 2.45 -22.79
CA LEU A 102 2.97 2.66 -23.70
C LEU A 102 3.55 4.06 -23.44
N ASN A 103 4.73 4.12 -22.84
CA ASN A 103 5.52 5.35 -22.81
C ASN A 103 6.14 5.52 -24.21
N MET A 104 5.39 6.15 -25.11
CA MET A 104 5.95 6.60 -26.38
C MET A 104 6.86 7.80 -26.08
N GLY A 105 8.17 7.56 -26.09
CA GLY A 105 9.19 8.59 -25.95
C GLY A 105 9.25 9.52 -27.16
#